data_AF-A0AB34AKE0-F1
#
_entry.id   AF-A0AB34AKE0-F1
#
_cell.length_a   1.000
_cell.length_b   1.000
_cell.length_c   1.000
_cell.angle_alpha   90.00
_cell.angle_beta   90.00
_cell.angle_gamma   90.00
#
_symmetry.space_group_name_H-M   'P 1'
#
loop_
_entity.id
_entity.type
_entity.pdbx_description
1 polymer ?
#
loop_
_entity_poly.entity_id
_entity_poly.type
_entity_poly.pdbx_seq_one_letter_code
_entity_poly.pdbx_strand_id
1 'polypeptide(L)'
;MVFIYIILSAILLYYAIKYGIRDGLIDHDANKEKLIYLNKSANLVEEIGYLYSTMAQEDESKAKSIYDRSLDVLLSEVEPNEKYNTMIELKKQIINLKDG
;
A
#
# COMPACT_ATOMS: atom_id res chain seq x y z
N MET A 1 37.25 -38.71 6.39
CA MET A 1 35.86 -38.64 5.92
C MET A 1 35.01 -37.71 6.79
N VAL A 2 34.91 -37.93 8.11
CA VAL A 2 34.11 -37.08 9.02
C VAL A 2 34.47 -35.57 8.95
N PHE A 3 35.76 -35.23 8.90
CA PHE A 3 36.21 -33.84 8.77
C PHE A 3 35.70 -33.12 7.51
N ILE A 4 35.58 -33.84 6.39
CA ILE A 4 35.08 -33.26 5.14
C ILE A 4 33.59 -32.94 5.28
N TYR A 5 32.82 -33.82 5.91
CA TYR A 5 31.39 -33.58 6.18
C TYR A 5 31.18 -32.40 7.13
N ILE A 6 32.06 -32.20 8.11
CA ILE A 6 31.99 -31.02 9.00
C ILE A 6 32.19 -29.73 8.22
N ILE A 7 33.21 -29.68 7.34
CA ILE A 7 33.49 -28.49 6.52
C ILE A 7 32.34 -28.24 5.54
N LEU A 8 31.82 -29.28 4.88
CA LEU A 8 30.72 -29.16 3.91
C LEU A 8 29.41 -28.72 4.58
N SER A 9 29.13 -29.24 5.77
CA SER A 9 27.97 -28.82 6.58
C SER A 9 28.09 -27.37 7.03
N ALA A 10 29.29 -26.92 7.42
CA ALA A 10 29.53 -25.52 7.79
C ALA A 10 29.31 -24.57 6.59
N ILE A 11 29.75 -24.96 5.39
CA ILE A 11 29.53 -24.18 4.16
C ILE A 11 28.03 -24.09 3.83
N LEU A 12 27.30 -25.21 3.91
CA LEU A 12 25.85 -25.22 3.67
C LEU A 12 25.10 -24.38 4.69
N LEU A 13 25.45 -24.49 5.97
CA LEU A 13 24.86 -23.70 7.04
C LEU A 13 25.12 -22.19 6.84
N TYR A 14 26.34 -21.82 6.43
CA TYR A 14 26.67 -20.43 6.11
C TYR A 14 25.77 -19.88 5.01
N TYR A 15 25.58 -20.63 3.92
CA TYR A 15 24.73 -20.19 2.83
C TYR A 15 23.25 -20.14 3.22
N ALA A 16 22.76 -21.14 3.98
CA ALA A 16 21.39 -21.14 4.47
C ALA A 16 21.08 -19.92 5.37
N ILE A 17 21.99 -19.60 6.30
CA ILE A 17 21.86 -18.41 7.16
C ILE A 17 21.96 -17.13 6.34
N LYS A 18 22.96 -17.03 5.46
CA LYS A 18 23.21 -15.82 4.66
C LYS A 18 22.05 -15.49 3.73
N TYR A 19 21.52 -16.48 3.02
CA TYR A 19 20.40 -16.29 2.10
C TYR A 19 19.06 -16.19 2.84
N GLY A 20 18.83 -17.01 3.87
CA GLY A 20 17.61 -16.95 4.66
C GLY A 20 17.42 -15.63 5.41
N ILE A 21 18.48 -15.06 6.00
CA ILE A 21 18.41 -13.75 6.64
C ILE A 21 18.19 -12.64 5.61
N ARG A 22 18.86 -12.70 4.45
CA ARG A 22 18.72 -11.68 3.41
C ARG A 22 17.31 -11.68 2.82
N ASP A 23 16.78 -12.84 2.48
CA ASP A 23 15.45 -12.96 1.89
C ASP A 23 14.38 -12.61 2.94
N GLY A 24 14.56 -13.01 4.21
CA GLY A 24 13.68 -12.61 5.32
C GLY A 24 13.69 -11.11 5.62
N LEU A 25 14.84 -10.43 5.47
CA LEU A 25 14.93 -8.96 5.59
C LEU A 25 14.23 -8.26 4.41
N ILE A 26 14.40 -8.75 3.19
CA ILE A 26 13.75 -8.19 2.00
C ILE A 26 12.24 -8.34 2.10
N ASP A 27 11.73 -9.51 2.49
CA ASP A 27 10.29 -9.74 2.69
C ASP A 27 9.73 -8.85 3.81
N HIS A 28 10.48 -8.68 4.90
CA HIS A 28 10.08 -7.80 6.00
C HIS A 28 9.99 -6.33 5.54
N ASP A 29 11.00 -5.84 4.82
CA ASP A 29 11.03 -4.45 4.34
C ASP A 29 9.97 -4.19 3.26
N ALA A 30 9.79 -5.13 2.33
CA ALA A 30 8.73 -5.04 1.32
C ALA A 30 7.33 -5.05 1.97
N ASN A 31 7.13 -5.89 2.98
CA ASN A 31 5.85 -5.93 3.70
C ASN A 31 5.63 -4.66 4.53
N LYS A 32 6.68 -4.09 5.12
CA LYS A 32 6.61 -2.81 5.84
C LYS A 32 6.25 -1.66 4.90
N GLU A 33 6.88 -1.59 3.73
CA GLU A 33 6.57 -0.59 2.71
C GLU A 33 5.12 -0.73 2.23
N LYS A 34 4.69 -1.96 1.96
CA LYS A 34 3.30 -2.30 1.60
C LYS A 34 2.29 -1.78 2.64
N LEU A 35 2.55 -2.05 3.92
CA LEU A 35 1.72 -1.58 5.03
C LEU A 35 1.67 -0.05 5.12
N ILE A 36 2.80 0.64 4.88
CA ILE A 36 2.85 2.10 4.86
C ILE A 36 1.94 2.66 3.77
N TYR A 37 1.99 2.12 2.55
CA TYR A 37 1.15 2.60 1.44
C TYR A 37 -0.34 2.30 1.66
N LEU A 38 -0.68 1.15 2.24
CA LEU A 38 -2.06 0.85 2.62
C LEU A 38 -2.58 1.84 3.66
N ASN A 39 -1.80 2.12 4.70
CA ASN A 39 -2.18 3.09 5.74
C ASN A 39 -2.35 4.50 5.16
N LYS A 40 -1.43 4.94 4.30
CA LYS A 40 -1.55 6.22 3.60
C LYS A 40 -2.81 6.28 2.73
N SER A 41 -3.14 5.19 2.03
CA SER A 41 -4.33 5.11 1.18
C SER A 41 -5.62 5.16 2.01
N ALA A 42 -5.65 4.49 3.17
CA ALA A 42 -6.79 4.53 4.09
C ALA A 42 -7.03 5.95 4.63
N ASN A 43 -5.98 6.64 5.08
CA ASN A 43 -6.08 8.04 5.51
C ASN A 43 -6.65 8.94 4.40
N LEU A 44 -6.22 8.74 3.16
CA LEU A 44 -6.74 9.52 2.03
C LEU A 44 -8.22 9.24 1.75
N VAL A 45 -8.72 8.01 1.94
CA VAL A 45 -10.16 7.71 1.85
C VAL A 45 -10.95 8.46 2.91
N GLU A 46 -10.44 8.54 4.15
CA GLU A 46 -11.08 9.32 5.21
C GLU A 46 -11.13 10.81 4.85
N GLU A 47 -10.04 11.36 4.30
CA GLU A 47 -10.00 12.75 3.84
C GLU A 47 -10.98 13.01 2.68
N ILE A 48 -11.10 12.08 1.73
CA ILE A 48 -12.09 12.16 0.64
C ILE A 48 -13.50 12.10 1.21
N GLY A 49 -13.76 11.22 2.19
CA GLY A 49 -15.04 11.12 2.88
C GLY A 49 -15.42 12.41 3.62
N TYR A 50 -14.46 13.06 4.27
CA TYR A 50 -14.65 14.37 4.88
C TYR A 50 -14.99 15.42 3.82
N LEU A 51 -14.24 15.48 2.71
CA LEU A 51 -14.51 16.44 1.64
C LEU A 51 -15.91 16.23 1.04
N TYR A 52 -16.30 14.98 0.79
CA TYR A 52 -17.66 14.62 0.38
C TYR A 52 -18.71 15.13 1.37
N SER A 53 -18.52 14.91 2.68
CA SER A 53 -19.48 15.36 3.70
C SER A 53 -19.67 16.88 3.77
N THR A 54 -18.69 17.64 3.28
CA THR A 54 -18.74 19.11 3.24
C THR A 54 -19.21 19.69 1.90
N MET A 55 -19.64 18.84 0.96
CA MET A 55 -19.99 19.27 -0.39
C MET A 55 -21.39 19.89 -0.47
N ALA A 56 -21.59 20.83 -1.39
CA ALA A 56 -22.91 21.37 -1.71
C ALA A 56 -23.80 20.30 -2.38
N GLN A 57 -25.13 20.41 -2.22
CA GLN A 57 -26.11 19.48 -2.81
C GLN A 57 -25.98 19.35 -4.33
N GLU A 58 -25.58 20.42 -5.02
CA GLU A 58 -25.45 20.46 -6.48
C GLU A 58 -24.34 19.51 -6.99
N ASP A 59 -23.30 19.31 -6.19
CA ASP A 59 -22.15 18.45 -6.53
C ASP A 59 -22.12 17.14 -5.74
N GLU A 60 -23.10 16.90 -4.87
CA GLU A 60 -23.18 15.73 -3.99
C GLU A 60 -23.10 14.42 -4.78
N SER A 61 -23.80 14.31 -5.92
CA SER A 61 -23.78 13.09 -6.73
C SER A 61 -22.40 12.80 -7.32
N LYS A 62 -21.65 13.83 -7.75
CA LYS A 62 -20.30 13.66 -8.30
C LYS A 62 -19.30 13.36 -7.18
N ALA A 63 -19.42 14.06 -6.05
CA ALA A 63 -18.60 13.83 -4.87
C ALA A 63 -18.80 12.41 -4.31
N LYS A 64 -20.05 11.92 -4.27
CA LYS A 64 -20.37 10.54 -3.89
C LYS A 64 -19.71 9.54 -4.84
N SER A 65 -19.76 9.76 -6.15
CA SER A 65 -19.10 8.87 -7.12
C SER A 65 -17.58 8.82 -6.90
N ILE A 66 -16.94 9.95 -6.56
CA ILE A 66 -15.51 9.98 -6.24
C ILE A 66 -15.23 9.21 -4.95
N TYR A 67 -16.07 9.38 -3.93
CA TYR A 67 -15.96 8.67 -2.66
C TYR A 67 -16.15 7.14 -2.83
N ASP A 68 -17.20 6.71 -3.52
CA ASP A 68 -17.47 5.29 -3.79
C ASP A 68 -16.29 4.65 -4.53
N ARG A 69 -15.76 5.34 -5.55
CA ARG A 69 -14.60 4.88 -6.31
C ARG A 69 -13.31 4.82 -5.46
N SER A 70 -13.19 5.68 -4.44
CA SER A 70 -12.06 5.64 -3.51
C SER A 70 -12.12 4.39 -2.61
N LEU A 71 -13.31 3.99 -2.18
CA LEU A 71 -13.54 2.74 -1.46
C LEU A 71 -13.26 1.51 -2.35
N ASP A 72 -13.74 1.52 -3.59
CA ASP A 72 -13.49 0.43 -4.55
C ASP A 72 -11.99 0.22 -4.77
N VAL A 73 -11.23 1.31 -4.95
CA VAL A 73 -9.76 1.24 -5.09
C VAL A 73 -9.10 0.71 -3.81
N LEU A 74 -9.53 1.15 -2.63
CA LEU A 74 -8.98 0.65 -1.36
C LEU A 74 -9.20 -0.86 -1.19
N LEU A 75 -10.38 -1.36 -1.56
CA LEU A 75 -10.78 -2.77 -1.43
C LEU A 75 -10.29 -3.67 -2.57
N SER A 76 -9.84 -3.09 -3.69
CA SER A 76 -9.34 -3.85 -4.84
C SER A 76 -8.06 -4.66 -4.53
N GLU A 77 -7.67 -5.57 -5.43
CA GLU A 77 -6.41 -6.32 -5.32
C GLU A 77 -5.20 -5.58 -5.92
N VAL A 78 -5.36 -4.29 -6.26
CA VAL A 78 -4.30 -3.46 -6.86
C VAL A 78 -3.11 -3.31 -5.90
N GLU A 79 -1.90 -3.19 -6.45
CA GLU A 79 -0.69 -2.99 -5.66
C GLU A 79 -0.78 -1.72 -4.79
N PRO A 80 -0.34 -1.74 -3.51
CA PRO A 80 -0.60 -0.61 -2.60
C PRO A 80 -0.02 0.74 -3.01
N ASN A 81 1.10 0.76 -3.71
CA ASN A 81 1.64 2.01 -4.26
C ASN A 81 0.72 2.59 -5.36
N GLU A 82 0.19 1.72 -6.22
CA GLU A 82 -0.76 2.13 -7.26
C GLU A 82 -2.08 2.60 -6.65
N LYS A 83 -2.60 1.91 -5.63
CA LYS A 83 -3.75 2.39 -4.83
C LYS A 83 -3.52 3.80 -4.30
N TYR A 84 -2.34 4.05 -3.71
CA TYR A 84 -1.98 5.35 -3.16
C TYR A 84 -1.97 6.45 -4.24
N ASN A 85 -1.39 6.18 -5.40
CA ASN A 85 -1.34 7.14 -6.51
C ASN A 85 -2.74 7.45 -7.04
N THR A 86 -3.59 6.43 -7.26
CA THR A 86 -4.99 6.64 -7.65
C THR A 86 -5.75 7.44 -6.59
N MET A 87 -5.48 7.20 -5.31
CA MET A 87 -6.13 7.93 -4.21
C MET A 87 -5.77 9.42 -4.21
N ILE A 88 -4.52 9.78 -4.53
CA ILE A 88 -4.10 11.17 -4.71
C ILE A 88 -4.90 11.84 -5.83
N GLU A 89 -5.11 11.15 -6.95
CA GLU A 89 -5.88 11.69 -8.07
C GLU A 89 -7.36 11.90 -7.73
N LEU A 90 -7.98 10.95 -7.03
CA LEU A 90 -9.36 11.08 -6.56
C LEU A 90 -9.51 12.23 -5.57
N LYS A 91 -8.55 12.39 -4.65
CA LYS A 91 -8.51 13.54 -3.75
C LYS A 91 -8.43 14.86 -4.51
N LYS A 92 -7.59 14.96 -5.55
CA LYS A 92 -7.52 16.17 -6.40
C LYS A 92 -8.84 16.44 -7.10
N GLN A 93 -9.52 15.40 -7.60
CA GLN A 93 -10.82 15.56 -8.27
C GLN A 93 -11.87 16.12 -7.33
N ILE A 94 -11.98 15.63 -6.09
CA ILE A 94 -12.98 16.13 -5.14
C ILE A 94 -12.66 17.54 -4.62
N ILE A 95 -11.36 17.91 -4.51
CA ILE A 95 -10.95 19.28 -4.20
C ILE A 95 -11.33 20.23 -5.34
N ASN A 96 -11.01 19.87 -6.58
CA ASN A 96 -11.36 20.68 -7.76
C ASN A 96 -12.87 20.84 -7.93
N LEU A 97 -13.65 19.85 -7.50
CA LEU A 97 -15.10 19.90 -7.49
C LEU A 97 -15.64 20.85 -6.41
N LYS A 98 -14.91 21.02 -5.31
CA LYS A 98 -15.29 21.91 -4.20
C LYS A 98 -14.92 23.37 -4.45
N ASP A 99 -13.78 23.60 -5.09
CA ASP A 99 -13.19 24.92 -5.30
C ASP A 99 -13.55 25.55 -6.67
N GLY A 100 -14.21 24.79 -7.55
CA GLY A 100 -14.65 25.23 -8.88
C GLY A 100 -16.10 25.67 -8.90
#